data_AF-F0YLF9-F1
#
_entry.id   AF-F0YLF9-F1
#
_cell.length_a   1.000
_cell.length_b   1.000
_cell.length_c   1.000
_cell.angle_alpha   90.00
_cell.angle_beta   90.00
_cell.angle_gamma   90.00
#
_symmetry.space_group_name_H-M   'P 1'
#
loop_
_entity.id
_entity.type
_entity.pdbx_description
1 polymer ?
#
loop_
_entity_poly.entity_id
_entity_poly.type
_entity_poly.pdbx_seq_one_letter_code
_entity_poly.pdbx_strand_id
1 'polypeptide(L)'
;MDGESQRGLKKEKDVRLSNIMAAKAIADAIRTSLGPRGMDKMIQKGDGEVLITNDGATILSTMEVGHPTAKMLVELSKSQDVEAGDGTTS
;
A
#
# COMPACT_ATOMS: atom_id res chain seq x y z
N MET A 1 0.35 33.77 -22.93
CA MET A 1 -0.56 32.61 -22.74
C MET A 1 0.18 31.43 -22.09
N ASP A 2 1.27 31.71 -21.35
CA ASP A 2 2.29 30.70 -21.04
C ASP A 2 2.24 30.22 -19.57
N GLY A 3 1.56 30.96 -18.69
CA GLY A 3 1.46 30.63 -17.27
C GLY A 3 0.52 29.46 -16.94
N GLU A 4 -0.56 29.28 -17.70
CA GLU A 4 -1.51 28.17 -17.46
C GLU A 4 -0.95 26.81 -17.91
N SER A 5 -0.21 26.80 -19.03
CA SER A 5 0.46 25.60 -19.55
C SER A 5 1.56 25.10 -18.60
N GLN A 6 2.35 26.01 -18.04
CA GLN A 6 3.37 25.64 -17.04
C GLN A 6 2.77 25.15 -15.72
N ARG A 7 1.61 25.69 -15.30
CA ARG A 7 0.91 25.26 -14.08
C ARG A 7 0.30 23.87 -14.21
N GLY A 8 -0.20 23.51 -15.40
CA GLY A 8 -0.69 22.17 -15.73
C GLY A 8 0.42 21.12 -15.61
N LEU A 9 1.56 21.34 -16.26
CA LEU A 9 2.72 20.43 -16.23
C LEU A 9 3.28 20.21 -14.82
N LYS A 10 3.30 21.26 -13.98
CA LYS A 10 3.72 21.14 -12.58
C LYS A 10 2.74 20.29 -11.78
N LYS A 11 1.43 20.56 -11.90
CA LYS A 11 0.37 19.78 -11.24
C LYS A 11 0.39 18.31 -11.66
N GLU A 12 0.64 18.01 -12.93
CA GLU A 12 0.78 16.63 -13.40
C GLU A 12 1.99 15.91 -12.79
N LYS A 13 3.15 16.58 -12.72
CA LYS A 13 4.35 16.01 -12.09
C LYS A 13 4.10 15.76 -10.60
N ASP A 14 3.45 16.68 -9.92
CA ASP A 14 3.12 16.57 -8.50
C ASP A 14 2.18 15.38 -8.22
N VAL A 15 1.15 15.18 -9.05
CA VAL A 15 0.23 14.02 -8.92
C VAL A 15 0.96 12.70 -9.15
N ARG A 16 1.82 12.62 -10.18
CA ARG A 16 2.63 11.42 -10.44
C ARG A 16 3.54 11.09 -9.26
N LEU A 17 4.21 12.09 -8.69
CA LEU A 17 5.06 11.92 -7.52
C LEU A 17 4.26 11.46 -6.30
N SER A 18 3.09 12.08 -6.04
CA SER A 18 2.20 11.67 -4.94
C SER A 18 1.80 10.20 -5.04
N ASN A 19 1.39 9.75 -6.23
CA ASN A 19 1.00 8.37 -6.47
C ASN A 19 2.17 7.40 -6.22
N ILE A 20 3.37 7.74 -6.71
CA ILE A 20 4.58 6.91 -6.52
C ILE A 20 4.95 6.83 -5.03
N MET A 21 4.91 7.95 -4.31
CA MET A 21 5.23 7.97 -2.88
C MET A 21 4.25 7.14 -2.07
N ALA A 22 2.95 7.26 -2.36
CA ALA A 22 1.93 6.46 -1.70
C ALA A 22 2.11 4.96 -1.98
N ALA A 23 2.35 4.57 -3.24
CA ALA A 23 2.59 3.18 -3.62
C ALA A 23 3.85 2.61 -2.96
N LYS A 24 4.94 3.39 -2.94
CA LYS A 24 6.19 3.01 -2.31
C LYS A 24 6.03 2.82 -0.81
N ALA A 25 5.29 3.70 -0.13
CA ALA A 25 5.04 3.56 1.31
C ALA A 25 4.33 2.25 1.66
N ILE A 26 3.34 1.84 0.85
CA ILE A 26 2.66 0.56 1.00
C ILE A 26 3.63 -0.61 0.76
N ALA A 27 4.41 -0.55 -0.32
CA ALA A 27 5.40 -1.59 -0.62
C ALA A 27 6.45 -1.74 0.49
N ASP A 28 6.98 -0.63 1.00
CA ASP A 28 7.99 -0.64 2.07
C ASP A 28 7.43 -1.23 3.38
N ALA A 29 6.13 -1.03 3.67
CA ALA A 29 5.48 -1.61 4.85
C ALA A 29 5.41 -3.14 4.81
N ILE A 30 5.11 -3.72 3.65
CA ILE A 30 4.91 -5.17 3.49
C ILE A 30 6.17 -5.92 3.04
N ARG A 31 7.12 -5.26 2.36
CA ARG A 31 8.31 -5.92 1.77
C ARG A 31 9.11 -6.76 2.78
N THR A 32 9.16 -6.31 4.03
CA THR A 32 9.91 -7.00 5.08
C THR A 32 9.26 -8.31 5.54
N SER A 33 8.02 -8.57 5.14
CA SER A 33 7.26 -9.80 5.38
C SER A 33 7.44 -10.83 4.26
N LEU A 34 8.20 -10.52 3.20
CA LEU A 34 8.38 -11.43 2.08
C LEU A 34 9.41 -12.54 2.36
N GLY A 35 9.04 -13.79 2.02
CA GLY A 35 9.95 -14.94 1.93
C GLY A 35 10.08 -15.77 3.20
N PRO A 36 10.89 -16.85 3.18
CA PRO A 36 10.98 -17.81 4.29
C PRO A 36 11.62 -17.25 5.57
N ARG A 37 12.18 -16.04 5.51
CA ARG A 37 12.67 -15.25 6.65
C ARG A 37 11.96 -13.91 6.77
N GLY A 38 10.74 -13.80 6.23
CA GLY A 38 9.90 -12.63 6.37
C GLY A 38 9.63 -12.33 7.84
N MET A 39 9.60 -11.05 8.20
CA MET A 39 9.35 -10.59 9.55
C MET A 39 7.85 -10.40 9.76
N ASP A 40 7.34 -10.91 10.87
CA ASP A 40 5.97 -10.66 11.29
C ASP A 40 5.76 -9.18 11.62
N LYS A 41 4.51 -8.75 11.52
CA LYS A 41 4.04 -7.42 11.90
C LYS A 41 3.08 -7.58 13.06
N MET A 42 3.36 -6.87 14.14
CA MET A 42 2.40 -6.69 15.23
C MET A 42 1.57 -5.44 14.92
N ILE A 43 0.26 -5.63 14.78
CA ILE A 43 -0.71 -4.60 14.46
C ILE A 43 -1.69 -4.51 15.62
N GLN A 44 -1.83 -3.33 16.21
CA GLN A 44 -2.85 -3.05 17.21
C GLN A 44 -4.04 -2.37 16.53
N LYS A 45 -5.23 -2.97 16.63
CA LYS A 45 -6.48 -2.40 16.13
C LYS A 45 -7.01 -1.33 17.08
N GLY A 46 -7.96 -0.52 16.61
CA GLY A 46 -8.53 0.59 17.38
C GLY A 46 -9.28 0.17 18.66
N ASP A 47 -9.71 -1.09 18.75
CA ASP A 47 -10.37 -1.69 19.92
C ASP A 47 -9.36 -2.30 20.93
N GLY A 48 -8.07 -2.25 20.63
CA GLY A 48 -7.00 -2.80 21.46
C GLY A 48 -6.63 -4.26 21.14
N GLU A 49 -7.31 -4.91 20.19
CA GLU A 49 -6.93 -6.25 19.71
C GLU A 49 -5.55 -6.21 19.04
N VAL A 50 -4.70 -7.19 19.37
CA VAL A 50 -3.38 -7.33 18.77
C VAL A 50 -3.39 -8.49 17.78
N LEU A 51 -3.04 -8.19 16.54
CA LEU A 51 -2.86 -9.16 15.46
C LEU A 51 -1.36 -9.24 15.11
N ILE A 52 -0.79 -10.44 15.14
CA ILE A 52 0.57 -10.69 14.65
C ILE A 52 0.46 -11.52 13.39
N THR A 53 0.94 -10.99 12.27
CA THR A 53 0.83 -11.68 10.97
C THR A 53 1.99 -11.33 10.04
N ASN A 54 2.27 -12.25 9.12
CA ASN A 54 3.20 -12.09 8.01
C ASN A 54 2.47 -11.98 6.66
N ASP A 55 1.16 -12.23 6.63
CA ASP A 55 0.39 -12.19 5.40
C ASP A 55 0.15 -10.74 4.95
N GLY A 56 0.63 -10.42 3.75
CA GLY A 56 0.52 -9.09 3.17
C GLY A 56 -0.93 -8.62 3.00
N ALA A 57 -1.86 -9.50 2.61
CA ALA A 57 -3.26 -9.14 2.43
C ALA A 57 -3.91 -8.77 3.78
N THR A 58 -3.65 -9.56 4.82
CA THR A 58 -4.10 -9.28 6.19
C THR A 58 -3.52 -7.96 6.69
N ILE A 59 -2.21 -7.73 6.55
CA ILE A 59 -1.56 -6.47 6.93
C ILE A 59 -2.27 -5.28 6.26
N LEU A 60 -2.41 -5.33 4.94
CA LEU A 60 -3.00 -4.24 4.16
C LEU A 60 -4.49 -4.02 4.46
N SER A 61 -5.23 -5.08 4.80
CA SER A 61 -6.64 -4.97 5.17
C SER A 61 -6.89 -4.23 6.48
N THR A 62 -5.91 -4.24 7.39
CA THR A 62 -5.98 -3.56 8.69
C THR A 62 -5.46 -2.13 8.66
N MET A 63 -4.75 -1.73 7.59
CA MET A 63 -4.23 -0.37 7.44
C MET A 63 -5.34 0.60 7.03
N GLU A 64 -5.48 1.70 7.76
CA GLU A 64 -6.33 2.81 7.35
C GLU A 64 -5.58 3.71 6.36
N VAL A 65 -6.00 3.69 5.09
CA VAL A 65 -5.27 4.36 4.01
C VAL A 65 -6.08 5.49 3.38
N GLY A 66 -5.56 6.71 3.42
CA GLY A 66 -6.24 7.90 2.86
C GLY A 66 -6.01 8.12 1.36
N HIS A 67 -4.86 7.73 0.82
CA HIS A 67 -4.48 8.02 -0.56
C HIS A 67 -5.14 7.05 -1.56
N PRO A 68 -5.80 7.52 -2.65
CA PRO A 68 -6.51 6.66 -3.59
C PRO A 68 -5.64 5.56 -4.20
N THR A 69 -4.43 5.87 -4.66
CA THR A 69 -3.48 4.87 -5.18
C THR A 69 -3.16 3.78 -4.17
N ALA A 70 -3.05 4.13 -2.89
CA ALA A 70 -2.73 3.16 -1.86
C ALA A 70 -3.95 2.27 -1.53
N LYS A 71 -5.17 2.82 -1.59
CA LYS A 71 -6.41 2.00 -1.53
C LYS A 71 -6.49 0.99 -2.68
N MET A 72 -6.15 1.40 -3.91
CA MET A 72 -6.10 0.49 -5.06
C MET A 72 -5.14 -0.68 -4.83
N LEU A 73 -3.98 -0.43 -4.22
CA LEU A 73 -3.01 -1.49 -3.90
C LEU A 73 -3.53 -2.47 -2.83
N VAL A 74 -4.25 -1.97 -1.83
CA VAL A 74 -4.92 -2.80 -0.81
C VAL A 74 -5.96 -3.71 -1.47
N GLU A 75 -6.76 -3.16 -2.39
CA GLU A 75 -7.77 -3.94 -3.15
C GLU A 75 -7.12 -5.00 -4.03
N LEU A 76 -6.03 -4.67 -4.73
CA LEU A 76 -5.28 -5.63 -5.55
C LEU A 76 -4.72 -6.79 -4.72
N SER A 77 -4.14 -6.51 -3.54
CA SER A 77 -3.61 -7.55 -2.66
C SER A 77 -4.71 -8.49 -2.15
N LYS A 78 -5.90 -7.95 -1.82
CA LYS A 78 -7.07 -8.77 -1.47
C LYS A 78 -7.54 -9.64 -2.62
N SER A 79 -7.58 -9.12 -3.85
CA SER A 79 -7.93 -9.92 -5.02
C SER A 79 -6.91 -11.03 -5.28
N GLN A 80 -5.61 -10.76 -5.09
CA GLN A 80 -4.54 -11.76 -5.22
C GLN A 80 -4.69 -12.88 -4.19
N ASP A 81 -5.05 -12.54 -2.95
CA ASP A 81 -5.31 -13.50 -1.88
C ASP A 81 -6.50 -14.43 -2.22
N VAL A 82 -7.59 -13.87 -2.74
CA VAL A 82 -8.79 -14.65 -3.13
C VAL A 82 -8.49 -15.62 -4.28
N GLU A 83 -7.72 -15.18 -5.29
CA GLU A 83 -7.49 -15.97 -6.50
C GLU A 83 -6.38 -17.03 -6.34
N ALA A 84 -5.30 -16.71 -5.62
CA ALA A 84 -4.11 -17.55 -5.54
C ALA A 84 -3.73 -17.97 -4.12
N GLY A 85 -4.11 -17.20 -3.10
CA GLY A 85 -3.73 -17.42 -1.69
C GLY A 85 -2.23 -17.25 -1.39
N ASP A 86 -1.41 -16.88 -2.38
CA ASP A 86 0.02 -16.56 -2.26
C ASP A 86 0.36 -15.37 -3.18
N GLY A 87 1.50 -14.72 -2.91
CA GLY A 87 1.98 -13.58 -3.69
C GLY A 87 1.35 -12.24 -3.31
N THR A 88 0.62 -12.16 -2.19
CA THR A 88 -0.01 -10.94 -1.67
C THR A 88 1.00 -9.82 -1.33
N THR A 89 2.29 -10.18 -1.25
CA THR A 89 3.43 -9.33 -0.89
C THR A 89 4.36 -9.05 -2.09
N SER A 90 4.13 -9.67 -3.25
CA SER A 90 5.00 -9.67 -4.45
C SER A 90 4.61 -8.63 -5.49
#